data_AF-A0A7R7DRL5-F1
#
_entry.id   AF-A0A7R7DRL5-F1
#
_cell.length_a   1.000
_cell.length_b   1.000
_cell.length_c   1.000
_cell.angle_alpha   90.00
_cell.angle_beta   90.00
_cell.angle_gamma   90.00
#
_symmetry.space_group_name_H-M   'P 1'
#
loop_
_entity.id
_entity.type
_entity.pdbx_description
1 polymer ?
#
loop_
_entity_poly.entity_id
_entity_poly.type
_entity_poly.pdbx_seq_one_letter_code
_entity_poly.pdbx_strand_id
1 'polypeptide(L)'
;MRITQAAARLGLTPRMLRYRERLGLLPPAHDGRAGGAHRRYTDADLATVALTLAIERQYDVSPAALAFAVRVLADPEVARRVRDLGQRLGRLAPPPTRALDFEKQRALRWLNGTG
;
A
#
# COMPACT_ATOMS: atom_id res chain seq x y z
N MET A 1 -22.19 -11.06 -5.95
CA MET A 1 -23.09 -10.21 -5.14
C MET A 1 -23.18 -8.80 -5.74
N ARG A 2 -24.34 -8.13 -5.70
CA ARG A 2 -24.49 -6.75 -6.22
C ARG A 2 -23.98 -5.70 -5.22
N ILE A 3 -23.73 -4.47 -5.68
CA ILE A 3 -23.16 -3.41 -4.84
C ILE A 3 -23.98 -3.09 -3.59
N THR A 4 -25.31 -3.09 -3.68
CA THR A 4 -26.20 -2.78 -2.54
C THR A 4 -26.11 -3.84 -1.45
N GLN A 5 -26.10 -5.12 -1.84
CA GLN A 5 -25.90 -6.24 -0.92
C GLN A 5 -24.51 -6.23 -0.28
N ALA A 6 -23.48 -5.92 -1.07
CA ALA A 6 -22.09 -5.83 -0.60
C ALA A 6 -21.93 -4.71 0.45
N ALA A 7 -22.45 -3.53 0.15
CA ALA A 7 -22.43 -2.39 1.06
C ALA A 7 -23.17 -2.71 2.37
N ALA A 8 -24.36 -3.31 2.28
CA ALA A 8 -25.13 -3.71 3.46
C ALA A 8 -24.36 -4.68 4.37
N ARG A 9 -23.70 -5.70 3.81
CA ARG A 9 -22.88 -6.65 4.59
C ARG A 9 -21.69 -6.00 5.29
N LEU A 10 -21.13 -4.93 4.72
CA LEU A 10 -19.99 -4.21 5.27
C LEU A 10 -20.40 -3.06 6.20
N GLY A 11 -21.71 -2.80 6.38
CA GLY A 11 -22.18 -1.62 7.09
C GLY A 11 -21.81 -0.30 6.40
N LEU A 12 -21.66 -0.31 5.07
CA LEU A 12 -21.30 0.85 4.25
C LEU A 12 -22.46 1.28 3.36
N THR A 13 -22.39 2.50 2.84
CA THR A 13 -23.27 2.92 1.73
C THR A 13 -22.71 2.45 0.38
N PRO A 14 -23.55 2.21 -0.64
CA PRO A 14 -23.07 1.88 -1.99
C PRO A 14 -22.12 2.93 -2.57
N ARG A 15 -22.38 4.22 -2.30
CA ARG A 15 -21.50 5.34 -2.71
C ARG A 15 -20.10 5.19 -2.10
N MET A 16 -20.04 4.81 -0.83
CA MET A 16 -18.81 4.66 -0.08
C MET A 16 -18.00 3.43 -0.54
N LEU A 17 -18.68 2.35 -0.95
CA LEU A 17 -18.03 1.20 -1.57
C LEU A 17 -17.45 1.55 -2.96
N ARG A 18 -18.18 2.30 -3.80
CA ARG A 18 -17.64 2.81 -5.09
C ARG A 18 -16.46 3.76 -4.89
N TYR A 19 -16.47 4.57 -3.84
CA TYR A 19 -15.37 5.47 -3.54
C TYR A 19 -14.08 4.68 -3.27
N ARG A 20 -14.14 3.64 -2.44
CA ARG A 20 -12.98 2.76 -2.18
C ARG A 20 -12.51 2.04 -3.45
N GLU A 21 -13.42 1.60 -4.30
CA GLU A 21 -13.08 1.00 -5.58
C GLU A 21 -12.31 1.97 -6.48
N ARG A 22 -12.76 3.23 -6.61
CA ARG A 22 -12.04 4.25 -7.37
C ARG A 22 -10.66 4.58 -6.81
N LEU A 23 -10.45 4.39 -5.51
CA LEU A 23 -9.14 4.57 -4.88
C LEU A 23 -8.19 3.37 -5.11
N GLY A 24 -8.68 2.27 -5.70
CA GLY A 24 -7.88 1.04 -5.87
C GLY A 24 -7.78 0.19 -4.60
N LEU A 25 -8.69 0.38 -3.63
CA LEU A 25 -8.76 -0.41 -2.39
C LEU A 25 -9.54 -1.73 -2.56
N LEU A 26 -9.90 -2.08 -3.79
CA LEU A 26 -10.48 -3.36 -4.14
C LEU A 26 -9.66 -3.96 -5.30
N PRO A 27 -9.59 -5.29 -5.39
CA PRO A 27 -9.04 -5.96 -6.56
C PRO A 27 -9.72 -5.46 -7.84
N PRO A 28 -9.03 -5.48 -9.00
CA PRO A 28 -9.69 -5.25 -10.28
C PRO A 28 -10.86 -6.24 -10.43
N ALA A 29 -11.97 -5.75 -10.98
CA ALA A 29 -13.18 -6.56 -11.10
C ALA A 29 -12.88 -7.82 -11.94
N HIS A 30 -13.22 -9.00 -11.41
CA HIS A 30 -12.94 -10.30 -12.04
C HIS A 30 -13.53 -10.44 -13.45
N ASP A 31 -14.53 -9.63 -13.77
CA ASP A 31 -15.32 -9.68 -14.99
C ASP A 31 -14.73 -8.88 -16.17
N GLY A 32 -13.62 -8.15 -16.00
CA GLY A 32 -12.75 -7.65 -17.10
C GLY A 32 -13.40 -6.77 -18.18
N ARG A 33 -14.71 -6.49 -18.12
CA ARG A 33 -15.47 -5.85 -19.19
C ARG A 33 -15.71 -4.39 -18.89
N ALA A 34 -14.87 -3.55 -19.48
CA ALA A 34 -15.17 -2.16 -19.79
C ALA A 34 -16.35 -2.11 -20.77
N GLY A 35 -17.59 -2.23 -20.28
CA GLY A 35 -18.76 -2.22 -21.15
C GLY A 35 -20.04 -2.66 -20.45
N GLY A 36 -20.67 -1.75 -19.71
CA GLY A 36 -22.10 -1.81 -19.35
C GLY A 36 -22.55 -2.79 -18.25
N ALA A 37 -21.74 -3.78 -17.87
CA ALA A 37 -22.13 -4.72 -16.81
C ALA A 37 -21.82 -4.16 -15.41
N HIS A 38 -22.78 -4.24 -14.49
CA HIS A 38 -22.58 -3.86 -13.09
C HIS A 38 -21.62 -4.84 -12.41
N ARG A 39 -20.52 -4.33 -11.81
CA ARG A 39 -19.54 -5.12 -11.04
C ARG A 39 -20.21 -6.10 -10.09
N ARG A 40 -19.73 -7.35 -10.11
CA ARG A 40 -20.06 -8.37 -9.11
C ARG A 40 -18.98 -8.40 -8.03
N TYR A 41 -19.40 -8.29 -6.77
CA TYR A 41 -18.54 -8.46 -5.61
C TYR A 41 -18.54 -9.92 -5.16
N THR A 42 -17.37 -10.44 -4.84
CA THR A 42 -17.12 -11.76 -4.27
C THR A 42 -16.94 -11.67 -2.76
N ASP A 43 -16.89 -12.82 -2.07
CA ASP A 43 -16.53 -12.84 -0.65
C ASP A 43 -15.06 -12.46 -0.41
N ALA A 44 -14.19 -12.69 -1.39
CA ALA A 44 -12.81 -12.20 -1.36
C ALA A 44 -12.75 -10.66 -1.42
N ASP A 45 -13.55 -10.02 -2.29
CA ASP A 45 -13.66 -8.56 -2.32
C ASP A 45 -14.13 -8.00 -0.97
N LEU A 46 -15.14 -8.63 -0.36
CA LEU A 46 -15.65 -8.26 0.97
C LEU A 46 -14.57 -8.36 2.04
N ALA A 47 -13.81 -9.45 2.05
CA ALA A 47 -12.71 -9.66 3.00
C ALA A 47 -11.62 -8.60 2.84
N THR A 48 -11.25 -8.24 1.60
CA THR A 48 -10.32 -7.14 1.34
C THR A 48 -10.84 -5.82 1.91
N VAL A 49 -12.10 -5.46 1.64
CA VAL A 49 -12.67 -4.21 2.17
C VAL A 49 -12.76 -4.23 3.69
N ALA A 50 -13.12 -5.37 4.30
CA ALA A 50 -13.12 -5.51 5.75
C ALA A 50 -11.74 -5.29 6.37
N LEU A 51 -10.68 -5.82 5.75
CA LEU A 51 -9.30 -5.57 6.17
C LEU A 51 -8.92 -4.10 6.02
N THR A 52 -9.26 -3.47 4.90
CA THR A 52 -9.05 -2.03 4.69
C THR A 52 -9.72 -1.21 5.79
N LEU A 53 -10.98 -1.50 6.12
CA LEU A 53 -11.72 -0.83 7.20
C LEU A 53 -11.07 -1.02 8.57
N ALA A 54 -10.52 -2.22 8.84
CA ALA A 54 -9.83 -2.48 10.10
C ALA A 54 -8.58 -1.61 10.24
N ILE A 55 -7.76 -1.50 9.17
CA ILE A 55 -6.56 -0.65 9.15
C ILE A 55 -6.96 0.83 9.28
N GLU A 56 -7.96 1.29 8.52
CA GLU A 56 -8.47 2.67 8.59
C GLU A 56 -8.83 3.05 10.04
N ARG A 57 -9.55 2.17 10.75
CA ARG A 57 -9.96 2.41 12.15
C ARG A 57 -8.80 2.31 13.13
N GLN A 58 -7.93 1.31 12.98
CA GLN A 58 -6.83 1.06 13.92
C GLN A 58 -5.80 2.20 13.92
N TYR A 59 -5.53 2.77 12.77
CA TYR A 59 -4.52 3.83 12.60
C TYR A 59 -5.12 5.22 12.41
N ASP A 60 -6.44 5.36 12.50
CA ASP A 60 -7.19 6.59 12.26
C ASP A 60 -6.77 7.28 10.94
N VAL A 61 -6.77 6.50 9.85
CA VAL A 61 -6.38 6.97 8.52
C VAL A 61 -7.57 7.01 7.56
N SER A 62 -7.60 8.03 6.72
CA SER A 62 -8.60 8.11 5.66
C SER A 62 -8.39 7.01 4.60
N PRO A 63 -9.45 6.61 3.87
CA PRO A 63 -9.31 5.65 2.76
C PRO A 63 -8.27 6.11 1.72
N ALA A 64 -8.22 7.41 1.41
CA ALA A 64 -7.27 7.95 0.44
C ALA A 64 -5.81 7.85 0.93
N ALA A 65 -5.57 8.08 2.22
CA ALA A 65 -4.24 7.92 2.81
C ALA A 65 -3.77 6.46 2.76
N LEU A 66 -4.66 5.52 3.08
CA LEU A 66 -4.35 4.09 3.00
C LEU A 66 -4.09 3.65 1.54
N ALA A 67 -4.91 4.11 0.59
CA ALA A 67 -4.70 3.84 -0.83
C ALA A 67 -3.35 4.38 -1.32
N PHE A 68 -2.99 5.59 -0.89
CA PHE A 68 -1.68 6.17 -1.18
C PHE A 68 -0.55 5.37 -0.54
N ALA A 69 -0.70 4.89 0.70
CA ALA A 69 0.29 4.04 1.35
C ALA A 69 0.52 2.73 0.56
N VAL A 70 -0.54 2.08 0.07
CA VAL A 70 -0.40 0.90 -0.81
C VAL A 70 0.32 1.27 -2.11
N ARG A 71 0.00 2.43 -2.70
CA ARG A 71 0.72 2.92 -3.90
C ARG A 71 2.21 3.18 -3.63
N VAL A 72 2.56 3.73 -2.47
CA VAL A 72 3.96 3.91 -2.05
C VAL A 72 4.71 2.57 -1.99
N LEU A 73 4.02 1.47 -1.63
CA LEU A 73 4.62 0.14 -1.63
C LEU A 73 4.73 -0.48 -3.04
N ALA A 74 3.83 -0.13 -3.95
CA ALA A 74 3.75 -0.73 -5.29
C ALA A 74 4.56 0.02 -6.37
N ASP A 75 4.74 1.33 -6.24
CA ASP A 75 5.40 2.19 -7.23
C ASP A 75 6.78 2.66 -6.73
N PRO A 76 7.89 2.17 -7.31
CA PRO A 76 9.25 2.50 -6.85
C PRO A 76 9.58 4.00 -6.89
N GLU A 77 9.06 4.75 -7.87
CA GLU A 77 9.35 6.19 -7.98
C GLU A 77 8.59 6.97 -6.91
N VAL A 78 7.31 6.61 -6.66
CA VAL A 78 6.55 7.19 -5.54
C VAL A 78 7.23 6.86 -4.21
N ALA A 79 7.67 5.63 -4.02
CA ALA A 79 8.40 5.20 -2.82
C ALA A 79 9.65 6.05 -2.58
N ARG A 80 10.44 6.29 -3.62
CA ARG A 80 11.65 7.10 -3.55
C ARG A 80 11.32 8.54 -3.15
N ARG A 81 10.34 9.17 -3.78
CA ARG A 81 9.91 10.55 -3.48
C ARG A 81 9.42 10.71 -2.05
N VAL A 82 8.60 9.78 -1.56
CA VAL A 82 8.09 9.81 -0.17
C VAL A 82 9.21 9.58 0.84
N ARG A 83 10.19 8.72 0.52
CA ARG A 83 11.38 8.53 1.36
C ARG A 83 12.24 9.79 1.43
N ASP A 84 12.49 10.45 0.31
CA ASP A 84 13.24 11.72 0.26
C ASP A 84 12.55 12.79 1.12
N LEU A 85 11.22 12.88 1.05
CA LEU A 85 10.43 13.75 1.92
C LEU A 85 10.58 13.37 3.40
N GLY A 86 10.43 12.09 3.74
CA GLY A 86 10.54 11.60 5.12
C GLY A 86 11.92 11.86 5.73
N GLN A 87 12.99 11.81 4.94
CA GLN A 87 14.34 12.20 5.35
C GLN A 87 14.44 13.70 5.64
N ARG A 88 13.91 14.55 4.75
CA ARG A 88 13.89 16.01 4.93
C ARG A 88 13.08 16.44 6.16
N LEU A 89 12.02 15.69 6.48
CA LEU A 89 11.21 15.88 7.69
C LEU A 89 11.87 15.30 8.95
N GLY A 90 13.02 14.61 8.83
CA GLY A 90 13.69 13.95 9.96
C GLY A 90 12.93 12.74 10.52
N ARG A 91 11.92 12.23 9.79
CA ARG A 91 11.08 11.09 10.21
C ARG A 91 11.63 9.74 9.78
N LEU A 92 12.49 9.73 8.77
CA LEU A 92 13.18 8.53 8.29
C LEU A 92 14.68 8.76 8.39
N ALA A 93 15.40 7.82 9.01
CA ALA A 93 16.85 7.79 8.91
C ALA A 93 17.25 7.50 7.45
N PRO A 94 18.35 8.07 6.93
CA PRO A 94 18.90 7.64 5.66
C PRO A 94 19.16 6.13 5.71
N PRO A 95 18.87 5.38 4.63
CA PRO A 95 19.13 3.95 4.62
C PRO A 95 20.61 3.73 4.95
N PRO A 96 20.96 2.75 5.82
CA PRO A 96 22.36 2.46 6.09
C PRO A 96 23.02 2.09 4.76
N THR A 97 24.05 2.83 4.38
CA THR A 97 24.86 2.60 3.18
C THR A 97 25.65 1.30 3.32
N ARG A 98 24.96 0.16 3.27
CA ARG A 98 25.56 -1.18 3.35
C ARG A 98 26.68 -1.38 2.32
N ALA A 99 26.57 -0.76 1.14
CA ALA A 99 27.60 -0.84 0.09
C ALA A 99 28.96 -0.25 0.52
N LEU A 100 28.97 0.87 1.27
CA LEU A 100 30.19 1.49 1.79
C LEU A 100 30.79 0.69 2.96
N ASP A 101 29.94 0.01 3.74
CA ASP A 101 30.38 -0.79 4.89
C ASP A 101 31.05 -2.09 4.44
N PHE A 102 30.59 -2.73 3.37
CA PHE A 102 31.24 -3.93 2.82
C PHE A 102 32.63 -3.63 2.24
N GLU A 103 32.82 -2.50 1.57
CA GLU A 103 34.14 -2.09 1.07
C GLU A 103 35.09 -1.71 2.20
N LYS A 104 34.60 -0.95 3.20
CA LYS A 104 35.38 -0.65 4.41
C LYS A 104 35.79 -1.92 5.15
N GLN A 105 34.87 -2.87 5.34
CA GLN A 105 35.15 -4.13 6.04
C GLN A 105 36.16 -5.00 5.27
N ARG A 106 36.12 -5.03 3.93
CA ARG A 106 37.14 -5.72 3.13
C ARG A 106 38.51 -5.06 3.26
N ALA A 107 38.58 -3.73 3.20
CA ALA A 107 39.84 -2.99 3.35
C ALA A 107 40.44 -3.18 4.75
N LEU A 108 39.62 -3.17 5.81
CA LEU A 108 40.05 -3.42 7.19
C LEU A 108 40.58 -4.86 7.39
N ARG A 109 39.98 -5.86 6.73
CA ARG A 109 40.49 -7.24 6.76
C ARG A 109 41.84 -7.41 6.07
N TRP A 110 42.09 -6.66 5.00
CA TRP A 110 43.38 -6.67 4.32
C TRP A 110 44.49 -5.96 5.12
N LEU A 111 44.14 -4.93 5.90
CA LEU A 111 45.10 -4.24 6.77
C LEU A 111 45.44 -5.03 8.04
N ASN A 112 44.52 -5.86 8.54
CA ASN A 112 44.69 -6.63 9.78
C ASN A 112 45.15 -8.09 9.55
N GLY A 113 45.25 -8.56 8.30
CA GLY A 113 45.53 -9.94 7.93
C GLY A 113 46.97 -10.23 7.45
N THR A 114 47.86 -9.24 7.51
CA THR A 114 49.26 -9.32 7.06
C THR A 114 50.25 -9.18 8.23
N GLY A 115 50.04 -9.99 9.28
CA GLY A 115 50.96 -10.13 10.42
C GLY A 115 51.32 -11.59 10.66
#